data_AF-A0A7W1GD83-F1
#
_entry.id   AF-A0A7W1GD83-F1
#
_cell.length_a   1.000
_cell.length_b   1.000
_cell.length_c   1.000
_cell.angle_alpha   90.00
_cell.angle_beta   90.00
_cell.angle_gamma   90.00
#
_symmetry.space_group_name_H-M   'P 1'
#
loop_
_entity.id
_entity.type
_entity.pdbx_description
1 polymer ?
#
loop_
_entity_poly.entity_id
_entity_poly.type
_entity_poly.pdbx_seq_one_letter_code
_entity_poly.pdbx_strand_id
1 'polypeptide(L)'
;MCIGDGCNGEGKGIDRRSFLTGAAMTTAGVTLGSEADGRQRRLSETRALDDPNTTHKRVTFKSGSETIDGYLARPKKKGRYPAVIVVPGVLSG
;
A
#
# COMPACT_ATOMS: atom_id res chain seq x y z
N MET A 1 6.47 23.11 1.86
CA MET A 1 7.16 24.22 2.54
C MET A 1 6.21 25.42 2.52
N CYS A 2 5.51 25.64 3.63
CA CYS A 2 5.05 26.95 4.08
C CYS A 2 5.54 26.99 5.54
N ILE A 3 6.37 27.97 5.84
CA ILE A 3 6.96 28.25 7.14
C ILE A 3 6.43 29.64 7.48
N GLY A 4 5.45 29.71 8.38
CA GLY A 4 4.87 30.98 8.84
C GLY A 4 3.35 30.95 8.95
N ASP A 5 2.85 31.53 10.06
CA ASP A 5 1.43 31.65 10.42
C ASP A 5 0.65 32.47 9.38
N GLY A 6 -0.37 31.85 8.80
CA GLY A 6 -1.20 32.52 7.80
C GLY A 6 -2.09 31.58 7.00
N CYS A 7 -2.77 30.64 7.65
CA CYS A 7 -3.94 30.01 7.06
C CYS A 7 -5.16 30.88 7.38
N ASN A 8 -5.69 31.62 6.41
CA ASN A 8 -7.12 31.95 6.31
C ASN A 8 -7.44 32.65 4.98
N GLY A 9 -8.03 31.89 4.06
CA GLY A 9 -8.55 32.35 2.78
C GLY A 9 -9.29 31.20 2.11
N GLU A 10 -10.58 31.11 2.41
CA GLU A 10 -11.68 30.47 1.68
C GLU A 10 -11.38 29.19 0.87
N GLY A 11 -12.06 28.11 1.28
CA GLY A 11 -11.93 26.77 0.72
C GLY A 11 -11.90 26.69 -0.79
N LYS A 12 -10.71 26.46 -1.33
CA LYS A 12 -10.52 25.79 -2.62
C LYS A 12 -9.64 24.58 -2.38
N GLY A 13 -10.27 23.53 -1.85
CA GLY A 13 -9.65 22.22 -1.71
C GLY A 13 -9.00 21.83 -3.03
N ILE A 14 -7.74 21.42 -2.97
CA ILE A 14 -7.01 20.91 -4.13
C ILE A 14 -7.81 19.72 -4.67
N ASP A 15 -8.47 19.92 -5.80
CA ASP A 15 -9.30 18.88 -6.41
C ASP A 15 -8.41 17.70 -6.84
N ARG A 16 -8.89 16.48 -6.59
CA ARG A 16 -8.13 15.24 -6.84
C ARG A 16 -7.69 15.15 -8.31
N ARG A 17 -8.46 15.75 -9.22
CA ARG A 17 -8.14 15.81 -10.65
C ARG A 17 -6.96 16.74 -10.95
N SER A 18 -6.86 17.88 -10.27
CA SER A 18 -5.74 18.82 -10.42
C SER A 18 -4.41 18.21 -9.99
N PHE A 19 -4.42 17.30 -9.01
CA PHE A 19 -3.23 16.54 -8.59
C PHE A 19 -2.78 15.54 -9.67
N LEU A 20 -3.72 14.84 -10.31
CA LEU A 20 -3.43 13.90 -11.40
C LEU A 20 -2.94 14.62 -12.67
N THR A 21 -3.49 15.80 -12.98
CA THR A 21 -3.04 16.61 -14.11
C THR A 21 -1.62 17.15 -13.90
N GLY A 22 -1.25 17.50 -12.66
CA GLY A 22 0.12 17.93 -12.33
C GLY A 22 1.18 16.83 -12.51
N ALA A 23 0.82 15.56 -12.32
CA ALA A 23 1.73 14.42 -12.52
C ALA A 23 1.95 14.06 -13.99
N ALA A 24 1.07 14.49 -14.89
CA ALA A 24 1.13 14.14 -16.32
C ALA A 24 2.07 15.03 -17.14
N MET A 25 2.47 16.21 -16.65
CA MET A 25 3.27 17.16 -17.46
C MET A 25 4.79 17.04 -17.29
N THR A 26 5.30 16.19 -16.40
CA THR A 26 6.76 16.03 -16.17
C THR A 26 7.39 14.85 -16.91
N THR A 27 6.65 14.11 -17.74
CA THR A 27 7.18 12.93 -18.47
C THR A 27 7.44 13.17 -19.97
N ALA A 28 7.37 14.41 -20.45
CA ALA A 28 7.58 14.73 -21.87
C ALA A 28 9.07 14.74 -22.32
N GLY A 29 9.97 14.01 -21.65
CA GLY A 29 11.42 14.21 -21.83
C GLY A 29 12.34 13.01 -21.66
N VAL A 30 11.87 11.77 -21.75
CA VAL A 30 12.78 10.60 -21.89
C VAL A 30 12.15 9.56 -22.82
N THR A 31 12.45 9.64 -24.11
CA THR A 31 12.33 8.50 -25.01
C THR A 31 13.56 7.62 -24.82
N LEU A 32 13.38 6.39 -24.30
CA LEU A 32 14.19 5.21 -24.65
C LEU A 32 13.56 3.96 -24.00
N GLY A 33 12.96 3.13 -24.87
CA GLY A 33 12.72 1.69 -24.74
C GLY A 33 12.32 1.08 -23.39
N SER A 34 11.08 0.63 -23.28
CA SER A 34 10.78 -0.68 -22.70
C SER A 34 9.41 -1.12 -23.16
N GLU A 35 9.39 -2.25 -23.85
CA GLU A 35 8.21 -3.02 -24.22
C GLU A 35 7.59 -3.51 -22.92
N ALA A 36 6.76 -2.69 -22.28
CA ALA A 36 5.89 -3.16 -21.21
C ALA A 36 4.75 -3.91 -21.88
N ASP A 37 4.99 -5.21 -22.16
CA ASP A 37 3.95 -6.19 -22.41
C ASP A 37 2.95 -6.10 -21.25
N GLY A 38 1.88 -5.34 -21.48
CA GLY A 38 0.75 -5.12 -20.58
C GLY A 38 -0.11 -6.37 -20.46
N ARG A 39 0.48 -7.57 -20.49
CA ARG A 39 -0.16 -8.78 -20.02
C ARG A 39 -0.25 -8.69 -18.51
N GLN A 40 -1.25 -7.93 -18.06
CA GLN A 40 -1.84 -8.06 -16.75
C GLN A 40 -2.26 -9.53 -16.64
N ARG A 41 -1.34 -10.36 -16.12
CA ARG A 41 -1.66 -11.69 -15.63
C ARG A 41 -2.81 -11.42 -14.66
N ARG A 42 -4.01 -11.84 -15.05
CA ARG A 42 -5.09 -12.07 -14.08
C ARG A 42 -4.49 -13.08 -13.11
N LEU A 43 -3.85 -12.59 -12.06
CA LEU A 43 -3.47 -13.39 -10.92
C LEU A 43 -4.81 -13.90 -10.42
N SER A 44 -5.10 -15.18 -10.65
CA SER A 44 -6.29 -15.81 -10.11
C SER A 44 -6.34 -15.46 -8.62
N GLU A 45 -7.36 -14.69 -8.26
CA GLU A 45 -7.53 -13.99 -6.98
C GLU A 45 -7.73 -14.94 -5.79
N THR A 46 -7.46 -16.24 -5.98
CA THR A 46 -8.04 -17.31 -5.16
C THR A 46 -7.04 -18.37 -4.69
N ARG A 47 -5.73 -18.22 -4.95
CA ARG A 47 -4.72 -19.21 -4.50
C ARG A 47 -3.55 -18.64 -3.70
N ALA A 48 -3.66 -17.41 -3.21
CA ALA A 48 -2.60 -16.81 -2.40
C ALA A 48 -2.32 -17.58 -1.09
N LEU A 49 -3.33 -18.29 -0.57
CA LEU A 49 -3.20 -19.14 0.62
C LEU A 49 -2.52 -20.49 0.34
N ASP A 50 -2.44 -20.91 -0.93
CA ASP A 50 -1.87 -22.20 -1.34
C ASP A 50 -0.39 -22.09 -1.74
N ASP A 51 0.24 -20.93 -1.56
CA ASP A 51 1.64 -20.75 -1.94
C ASP A 51 2.56 -21.65 -1.08
N PRO A 52 3.21 -22.67 -1.66
CA PRO A 52 4.04 -23.60 -0.90
C PRO A 52 5.28 -22.94 -0.30
N ASN A 53 5.65 -21.72 -0.72
CA ASN A 53 6.79 -20.99 -0.19
C ASN A 53 6.43 -20.04 0.96
N THR A 54 5.14 -19.90 1.28
CA THR A 54 4.65 -19.02 2.33
C THR A 54 4.21 -19.83 3.55
N THR A 55 4.48 -19.31 4.75
CA THR A 55 3.95 -19.80 6.01
C THR A 55 2.88 -18.86 6.50
N HIS A 56 1.75 -19.46 6.86
CA HIS A 56 0.54 -18.82 7.33
C HIS A 56 0.31 -19.21 8.80
N LYS A 57 0.18 -18.24 9.70
CA LYS A 57 0.02 -18.53 11.14
C LYS A 57 -0.81 -17.47 11.85
N ARG A 58 -1.70 -17.91 12.76
CA ARG A 58 -2.31 -17.03 13.76
C ARG A 58 -1.28 -16.67 14.83
N VAL A 59 -1.13 -15.38 15.10
CA VAL A 59 -0.18 -14.86 16.08
C VAL A 59 -0.93 -14.03 17.11
N THR A 60 -0.41 -14.05 18.33
CA THR A 60 -0.94 -13.26 19.44
C THR A 60 0.23 -12.54 20.08
N PHE A 61 0.08 -11.26 20.35
CA PHE A 61 1.12 -10.45 21.00
C PHE A 61 0.52 -9.50 22.03
N LYS A 62 1.32 -9.14 23.03
CA LYS A 62 0.92 -8.18 24.08
C LYS A 62 1.20 -6.76 23.61
N SER A 63 0.27 -5.86 23.92
CA SER A 63 0.39 -4.43 23.66
C SER A 63 -0.17 -3.66 24.86
N GLY A 64 0.71 -3.27 25.79
CA GLY A 64 0.30 -2.72 27.08
C GLY A 64 -0.45 -3.74 27.92
N SER A 65 -1.64 -3.37 28.41
CA SER A 65 -2.57 -4.29 29.09
C SER A 65 -3.28 -5.25 28.15
N GLU A 66 -3.30 -4.94 26.85
CA GLU A 66 -4.12 -5.63 25.87
C GLU A 66 -3.39 -6.81 25.23
N THR A 67 -4.19 -7.73 24.70
CA THR A 67 -3.72 -8.83 23.86
C THR A 67 -4.29 -8.66 22.47
N ILE A 68 -3.42 -8.58 21.47
CA ILE A 68 -3.81 -8.40 20.08
C ILE A 68 -3.61 -9.71 19.35
N ASP A 69 -4.67 -10.17 18.69
CA ASP A 69 -4.62 -11.29 17.77
C ASP A 69 -4.42 -10.79 16.34
N GLY A 70 -3.69 -11.57 15.55
CA GLY A 70 -3.40 -11.26 14.17
C GLY A 70 -3.09 -12.50 13.35
N TYR A 71 -2.86 -12.26 12.07
CA TYR A 71 -2.45 -13.27 11.12
C TYR A 71 -1.14 -12.86 10.45
N LEU A 72 -0.20 -13.79 10.40
CA LEU A 72 1.11 -13.61 9.81
C LEU A 72 1.24 -14.50 8.57
N ALA A 73 1.51 -13.88 7.43
CA ALA A 73 2.03 -14.52 6.24
C ALA A 73 3.49 -14.11 6.05
N ARG A 74 4.41 -15.07 5.92
CA ARG A 74 5.83 -14.80 5.66
C ARG A 74 6.46 -15.86 4.77
N PRO A 75 7.52 -15.53 4.03
CA PRO A 75 8.31 -16.55 3.34
C PRO A 75 8.87 -17.61 4.31
N LYS A 76 8.91 -18.87 3.87
CA LYS A 76 9.60 -19.98 4.58
C LYS A 76 11.11 -19.78 4.61
N LYS A 77 11.66 -19.25 3.51
CA LYS A 77 13.09 -18.96 3.38
C LYS A 77 13.51 -17.88 4.37
N LYS A 78 14.65 -18.09 5.03
CA LYS A 78 15.26 -17.09 5.92
C LYS A 78 15.80 -15.92 5.09
N GLY A 79 15.61 -14.70 5.57
CA GLY A 79 16.08 -13.50 4.90
C GLY A 79 15.49 -12.23 5.50
N ARG A 80 15.93 -11.08 5.01
CA ARG A 80 15.31 -9.79 5.30
C ARG A 80 14.27 -9.51 4.22
N TYR A 81 13.05 -9.21 4.65
CA TYR A 81 11.93 -8.89 3.78
C TYR A 81 11.28 -7.61 4.27
N PRO A 82 10.82 -6.71 3.38
CA PRO A 82 9.96 -5.61 3.77
C PRO A 82 8.73 -6.13 4.50
N ALA A 83 8.39 -5.51 5.63
CA ALA A 83 7.20 -5.85 6.39
C ALA A 83 6.05 -4.93 5.99
N VAL A 84 4.84 -5.49 5.93
CA VAL A 84 3.59 -4.74 5.72
C VAL A 84 2.65 -5.11 6.84
N ILE A 85 2.02 -4.11 7.45
CA ILE A 85 0.98 -4.28 8.48
C ILE A 85 -0.33 -3.80 7.88
N VAL A 86 -1.36 -4.63 7.95
CA VAL A 86 -2.71 -4.30 7.52
C VAL A 86 -3.61 -4.27 8.74
N VAL A 87 -4.25 -3.14 8.98
CA VAL A 87 -5.25 -2.96 10.03
C VAL A 87 -6.61 -2.86 9.36
N PRO A 88 -7.53 -3.82 9.59
CA PRO A 88 -8.86 -3.75 9.01
C PRO A 88 -9.65 -2.58 9.61
N GLY A 89 -10.54 -2.00 8.80
CA GLY A 89 -11.46 -0.97 9.27
C GLY A 89 -12.48 -1.51 10.28
N VAL A 90 -13.17 -0.60 10.95
CA VAL A 90 -14.32 -0.94 11.79
C VAL A 90 -15.50 -1.38 10.93
N LEU A 91 -16.14 -2.49 11.32
CA LEU A 91 -17.45 -2.88 10.78
C LEU A 91 -18.51 -2.06 11.52
N SER A 92 -18.96 -0.95 10.91
CA SER A 92 -20.16 -0.24 11.36
C SER A 92 -21.38 -0.96 10.78
N GLY A 93 -22.19 -1.57 11.64
CA GLY A 93 -23.48 -2.18 11.30
C GLY A 93 -24.64 -1.19 11.35
#